data_AF-A0A2E7PBV1-F1
#
_entry.id   AF-A0A2E7PBV1-F1
#
_cell.length_a   1.000
_cell.length_b   1.000
_cell.length_c   1.000
_cell.angle_alpha   90.00
_cell.angle_beta   90.00
_cell.angle_gamma   90.00
#
_symmetry.space_group_name_H-M   'P 1'
#
loop_
_entity.id
_entity.type
_entity.pdbx_description
1 polymer ?
#
loop_
_entity_poly.entity_id
_entity_poly.type
_entity_poly.pdbx_seq_one_letter_code
_entity_poly.pdbx_strand_id
1 'polypeptide(L)'
;MVETSLEKSTAAMKPGINRNPRLFNLAIIAVILATALLLAACGGGPGKYTDAENTVPASLLPRTPFLIDSPVPFSEVLEQDIEPYVITPLAMEPGQAFRFAVIMYACCVVAQLVEAEITWRVHPQEGASIDPSSGLLKVDPATSHGSVFKVSADVENGAYNPSTEVTVITREENPLVGSWREGDTGNVGELLFTADGQYAATWTMLEDYMDLFGTYELDTTTGAVELNYEWDRIETAGFSGTGSYRIEDDGSLVLEGICSGGPDSKLGTGEEVCTHRFLPRS
;
A
#
# COMPACT_ATOMS: atom_id res chain seq x y z
N MET A 1 -57.70 -43.03 48.44
CA MET A 1 -56.78 -42.50 49.46
C MET A 1 -56.45 -41.09 49.00
N VAL A 2 -57.06 -40.14 49.68
CA VAL A 2 -57.03 -38.70 49.39
C VAL A 2 -55.87 -38.11 50.16
N GLU A 3 -55.03 -37.31 49.53
CA GLU A 3 -54.37 -36.20 50.21
C GLU A 3 -54.00 -35.10 49.20
N THR A 4 -54.84 -34.07 49.22
CA THR A 4 -54.58 -32.72 48.76
C THR A 4 -53.60 -32.03 49.69
N SER A 5 -52.63 -31.28 49.16
CA SER A 5 -52.12 -30.09 49.85
C SER A 5 -51.68 -29.04 48.84
N LEU A 6 -52.23 -27.84 49.03
CA LEU A 6 -52.11 -26.66 48.20
C LEU A 6 -52.07 -25.49 49.18
N GLU A 7 -50.89 -24.93 49.47
CA GLU A 7 -50.70 -23.57 50.00
C GLU A 7 -49.26 -23.10 49.69
N LYS A 8 -49.13 -22.12 48.78
CA LYS A 8 -48.76 -20.70 48.99
C LYS A 8 -47.28 -20.43 49.30
N SER A 9 -46.58 -19.73 48.41
CA SER A 9 -46.34 -18.28 48.56
C SER A 9 -45.45 -17.70 47.45
N THR A 10 -45.97 -16.64 46.84
CA THR A 10 -45.41 -15.57 46.02
C THR A 10 -43.96 -15.13 46.28
N ALA A 11 -43.18 -14.91 45.21
CA ALA A 11 -42.31 -13.75 45.06
C ALA A 11 -42.04 -13.45 43.56
N ALA A 12 -41.92 -12.17 43.24
CA ALA A 12 -42.13 -11.55 41.94
C ALA A 12 -40.87 -11.46 41.05
N MET A 13 -41.10 -11.60 39.74
CA MET A 13 -40.72 -10.68 38.66
C MET A 13 -39.29 -10.05 38.67
N LYS A 14 -38.45 -10.53 37.75
CA LYS A 14 -37.66 -9.65 36.86
C LYS A 14 -37.79 -10.16 35.43
N PRO A 15 -38.08 -9.30 34.44
CA PRO A 15 -38.26 -9.74 33.07
C PRO A 15 -36.91 -10.19 32.51
N GLY A 16 -36.87 -11.42 31.99
CA GLY A 16 -35.77 -11.89 31.17
C GLY A 16 -35.59 -10.92 30.01
N ILE A 17 -34.38 -10.40 29.84
CA ILE A 17 -33.99 -9.63 28.66
C ILE A 17 -34.14 -10.58 27.49
N ASN A 18 -35.28 -10.47 26.79
CA ASN A 18 -35.55 -11.21 25.57
C ASN A 18 -34.63 -10.63 24.48
N ARG A 19 -33.38 -11.09 24.43
CA ARG A 19 -32.42 -10.75 23.38
C ARG A 19 -32.90 -11.41 22.10
N ASN A 20 -33.74 -10.68 21.37
CA ASN A 20 -34.23 -11.11 20.07
C ASN A 20 -33.01 -11.12 19.11
N PRO A 21 -32.52 -12.30 18.66
CA PRO A 21 -31.25 -12.41 17.93
C PRO A 21 -31.29 -11.66 16.58
N ARG A 22 -32.49 -11.43 16.04
CA ARG A 22 -32.70 -10.62 14.83
C ARG A 22 -32.42 -9.12 15.04
N LEU A 23 -32.75 -8.58 16.22
CA LEU A 23 -32.47 -7.17 16.54
C LEU A 23 -31.00 -6.94 16.91
N PHE A 24 -30.35 -7.95 17.50
CA PHE A 24 -28.91 -7.90 17.78
C PHE A 24 -28.08 -7.95 16.49
N ASN A 25 -28.47 -8.77 15.52
CA ASN A 25 -27.82 -8.80 14.20
C ASN A 25 -28.05 -7.51 13.39
N LEU A 26 -29.25 -6.90 13.47
CA LEU A 26 -29.50 -5.61 12.81
C LEU A 26 -28.67 -4.46 13.41
N ALA A 27 -28.46 -4.46 14.73
CA ALA A 27 -27.60 -3.46 15.38
C ALA A 27 -26.11 -3.65 15.03
N ILE A 28 -25.63 -4.90 14.96
CA ILE A 28 -24.26 -5.21 14.53
C ILE A 28 -24.06 -4.87 13.04
N ILE A 29 -25.02 -5.22 12.18
CA ILE A 29 -24.96 -4.87 10.75
C ILE A 29 -25.02 -3.35 10.56
N ALA A 30 -25.83 -2.63 11.33
CA ALA A 30 -25.89 -1.17 11.29
C ALA A 30 -24.61 -0.50 11.80
N VAL A 31 -23.96 -1.07 12.82
CA VAL A 31 -22.62 -0.62 13.27
C VAL A 31 -21.57 -0.93 12.21
N ILE A 32 -21.53 -2.12 11.63
CA ILE A 32 -20.58 -2.48 10.56
C ILE A 32 -20.80 -1.62 9.32
N LEU A 33 -22.04 -1.35 8.91
CA LEU A 33 -22.35 -0.45 7.80
C LEU A 33 -22.01 1.00 8.16
N ALA A 34 -22.25 1.46 9.40
CA ALA A 34 -21.88 2.80 9.83
C ALA A 34 -20.35 2.95 9.89
N THR A 35 -19.61 1.93 10.34
CA THR A 35 -18.14 1.91 10.32
C THR A 35 -17.62 1.82 8.88
N ALA A 36 -18.24 1.03 7.99
CA ALA A 36 -17.87 0.97 6.57
C ALA A 36 -18.22 2.26 5.81
N LEU A 37 -19.31 2.95 6.17
CA LEU A 37 -19.68 4.26 5.63
C LEU A 37 -18.80 5.38 6.21
N LEU A 38 -18.36 5.28 7.47
CA LEU A 38 -17.32 6.16 8.06
C LEU A 38 -15.95 5.88 7.43
N LEU A 39 -15.60 4.63 7.12
CA LEU A 39 -14.37 4.27 6.41
C LEU A 39 -14.38 4.75 4.95
N ALA A 40 -15.54 4.73 4.28
CA ALA A 40 -15.71 5.27 2.93
C ALA A 40 -15.82 6.81 2.90
N ALA A 41 -16.23 7.45 4.00
CA ALA A 41 -16.36 8.91 4.12
C ALA A 41 -15.17 9.60 4.80
N CYS A 42 -14.31 8.85 5.51
CA CYS A 42 -13.09 9.34 6.16
C CYS A 42 -11.80 8.80 5.51
N GLY A 43 -11.90 8.09 4.38
CA GLY A 43 -10.79 7.98 3.46
C GLY A 43 -10.52 9.37 2.88
N GLY A 44 -9.70 10.16 3.58
CA GLY A 44 -9.17 11.42 3.07
C GLY A 44 -8.59 11.12 1.70
N GLY A 45 -9.07 11.81 0.67
CA GLY A 45 -8.40 11.79 -0.62
C GLY A 45 -6.94 12.21 -0.42
N PRO A 46 -6.01 11.85 -1.31
CA PRO A 46 -4.57 12.08 -1.16
C PRO A 46 -4.15 13.56 -1.26
N GLY A 47 -4.90 14.50 -0.70
CA GLY A 47 -4.91 15.92 -1.00
C GLY A 47 -3.62 16.70 -0.72
N LYS A 48 -2.60 16.08 -0.12
CA LYS A 48 -1.23 16.63 -0.05
C LYS A 48 -0.20 15.93 -0.95
N TYR A 49 -0.47 14.72 -1.43
CA TYR A 49 0.36 14.05 -2.44
C TYR A 49 -0.12 14.33 -3.85
N THR A 50 -1.38 14.71 -4.07
CA THR A 50 -1.91 15.04 -5.40
C THR A 50 -2.01 16.54 -5.64
N ASP A 51 -1.08 17.31 -5.08
CA ASP A 51 -0.99 18.72 -5.44
C ASP A 51 -0.66 18.87 -6.94
N ALA A 52 -0.97 20.03 -7.51
CA ALA A 52 -0.76 20.28 -8.95
C ALA A 52 0.72 20.23 -9.37
N GLU A 53 1.65 20.19 -8.41
CA GLU A 53 3.08 20.13 -8.65
C GLU A 53 3.60 18.68 -8.65
N ASN A 54 2.86 17.72 -8.08
CA ASN A 54 3.19 16.31 -8.20
C ASN A 54 2.92 15.81 -9.62
N THR A 55 3.98 15.27 -10.24
CA THR A 55 3.95 14.71 -11.59
C THR A 55 4.28 13.21 -11.60
N VAL A 56 4.52 12.62 -10.43
CA VAL A 56 4.69 11.17 -10.27
C VAL A 56 3.35 10.48 -10.52
N PRO A 57 3.26 9.49 -11.42
CA PRO A 57 2.03 8.76 -11.68
C PRO A 57 1.59 7.96 -10.47
N ALA A 58 0.28 7.77 -10.33
CA ALA A 58 -0.31 7.07 -9.19
C ALA A 58 0.25 5.65 -8.96
N SER A 59 0.64 4.95 -10.03
CA SER A 59 1.26 3.63 -9.95
C SER A 59 2.62 3.63 -9.25
N LEU A 60 3.29 4.78 -9.13
CA LEU A 60 4.55 4.94 -8.41
C LEU A 60 4.37 5.57 -7.03
N LEU A 61 3.15 5.94 -6.65
CA LEU A 61 2.87 6.51 -5.33
C LEU A 61 2.86 5.43 -4.26
N PRO A 62 3.30 5.76 -3.03
CA PRO A 62 3.32 4.81 -1.94
C PRO A 62 1.91 4.41 -1.55
N ARG A 63 1.78 3.17 -1.08
CA ARG A 63 0.56 2.69 -0.45
C ARG A 63 0.55 3.20 0.99
N THR A 64 -0.31 4.17 1.29
CA THR A 64 -0.67 4.51 2.66
C THR A 64 -2.14 4.18 2.82
N PRO A 65 -2.49 2.97 3.30
CA PRO A 65 -3.85 2.45 3.22
C PRO A 65 -4.88 3.34 3.92
N PHE A 66 -4.45 4.10 4.95
CA PHE A 66 -5.29 5.12 5.59
C PHE A 66 -4.45 6.35 5.95
N LEU A 67 -4.35 7.30 5.01
CA LEU A 67 -3.87 8.64 5.33
C LEU A 67 -5.02 9.46 5.93
N ILE A 68 -4.84 9.92 7.15
CA ILE A 68 -5.75 10.88 7.78
C ILE A 68 -5.18 12.28 7.56
N ASP A 69 -5.91 13.10 6.79
CA ASP A 69 -5.53 14.48 6.45
C ASP A 69 -5.62 15.47 7.62
N SER A 70 -5.99 15.02 8.82
CA SER A 70 -5.90 15.82 10.04
C SER A 70 -4.50 15.67 10.62
N PRO A 71 -3.64 16.70 10.51
CA PRO A 71 -2.28 16.60 11.03
C PRO A 71 -2.29 16.45 12.55
N VAL A 72 -1.27 15.77 13.07
CA VAL A 72 -1.00 15.65 14.50
C VAL A 72 0.11 16.63 14.89
N PRO A 73 -0.05 17.40 15.98
CA PRO A 73 1.01 18.27 16.47
C PRO A 73 2.26 17.47 16.84
N PHE A 74 3.45 18.01 16.56
CA PHE A 74 4.70 17.34 16.94
C PHE A 74 4.82 16.98 18.43
N SER A 75 4.19 17.76 19.33
CA SER A 75 4.17 17.42 20.75
C SER A 75 3.53 16.07 21.04
N GLU A 76 2.49 15.70 20.27
CA GLU A 76 1.81 14.41 20.41
C GLU A 76 2.69 13.25 19.90
N VAL A 77 3.48 13.49 18.85
CA VAL A 77 4.50 12.53 18.37
C VAL A 77 5.50 12.20 19.50
N LEU A 78 5.97 13.22 20.22
CA LEU A 78 6.88 13.04 21.36
C LEU A 78 6.24 12.28 22.53
N GLU A 79 4.96 12.54 22.82
CA GLU A 79 4.23 11.85 23.88
C GLU A 79 4.02 10.36 23.58
N GLN A 80 3.82 10.02 22.31
CA GLN A 80 3.62 8.64 21.87
C GLN A 80 4.93 7.86 21.67
N ASP A 81 6.09 8.54 21.67
CA ASP A 81 7.42 7.95 21.42
C ASP A 81 7.47 7.18 20.09
N ILE A 82 6.84 7.74 19.05
CA ILE A 82 6.77 7.16 17.70
C ILE A 82 7.75 7.90 16.79
N GLU A 83 8.63 7.17 16.14
CA GLU A 83 9.57 7.74 15.17
C GLU A 83 8.82 8.19 13.90
N PRO A 84 8.93 9.46 13.49
CA PRO A 84 8.34 9.94 12.25
C PRO A 84 8.96 9.29 11.01
N TYR A 85 8.18 9.17 9.95
CA TYR A 85 8.58 8.57 8.68
C TYR A 85 8.38 9.55 7.51
N VAL A 86 9.26 9.50 6.51
CA VAL A 86 9.15 10.32 5.28
C VAL A 86 8.41 9.52 4.22
N ILE A 87 7.25 10.01 3.76
CA ILE A 87 6.54 9.39 2.64
C ILE A 87 7.31 9.61 1.36
N THR A 88 7.52 8.52 0.61
CA THR A 88 8.35 8.46 -0.59
C THR A 88 7.61 7.76 -1.73
N PRO A 89 7.77 8.18 -2.99
CA PRO A 89 7.35 7.37 -4.12
C PRO A 89 8.24 6.11 -4.23
N LEU A 90 7.74 5.09 -4.92
CA LEU A 90 8.47 3.86 -5.23
C LEU A 90 9.69 4.13 -6.11
N ALA A 91 9.56 5.08 -7.03
CA ALA A 91 10.60 5.60 -7.90
C ALA A 91 10.14 6.93 -8.51
N MET A 92 11.06 7.64 -9.16
CA MET A 92 10.74 8.80 -9.99
C MET A 92 11.37 8.67 -11.37
N GLU A 93 10.79 9.33 -12.37
CA GLU A 93 11.37 9.46 -13.70
C GLU A 93 12.05 10.84 -13.87
N PRO A 94 13.02 10.98 -14.80
CA PRO A 94 13.64 12.27 -15.09
C PRO A 94 12.61 13.35 -15.42
N GLY A 95 12.75 14.54 -14.82
CA GLY A 95 11.84 15.67 -14.99
C GLY A 95 10.61 15.64 -14.09
N GLN A 96 10.38 14.58 -13.31
CA GLN A 96 9.29 14.53 -12.35
C GLN A 96 9.57 15.34 -11.08
N ALA A 97 8.49 15.66 -10.39
CA ALA A 97 8.46 16.37 -9.13
C ALA A 97 7.51 15.68 -8.15
N PHE A 98 7.90 15.63 -6.88
CA PHE A 98 7.13 15.01 -5.80
C PHE A 98 7.30 15.83 -4.51
N ARG A 99 6.19 16.07 -3.80
CA ARG A 99 6.23 16.73 -2.50
C ARG A 99 6.30 15.71 -1.37
N PHE A 100 7.40 15.73 -0.65
CA PHE A 100 7.58 14.91 0.53
C PHE A 100 6.80 15.46 1.72
N ALA A 101 6.40 14.55 2.60
CA ALA A 101 5.79 14.89 3.88
C ALA A 101 6.28 13.92 4.95
N VAL A 102 6.24 14.37 6.20
CA VAL A 102 6.51 13.55 7.37
C VAL A 102 5.18 13.07 7.94
N ILE A 103 5.11 11.77 8.23
CA ILE A 103 3.99 11.15 8.93
C ILE A 103 4.44 10.46 10.21
N MET A 104 3.47 10.12 11.04
CA MET A 104 3.60 9.05 12.02
C MET A 104 2.52 7.98 11.77
N TYR A 105 2.80 6.76 12.21
CA TYR A 105 1.83 5.68 12.20
C TYR A 105 1.14 5.62 13.56
N ALA A 106 -0.11 6.11 13.65
CA ALA A 106 -0.90 6.03 14.88
C ALA A 106 -1.34 4.58 15.20
N CYS A 107 -1.33 3.70 14.19
CA CYS A 107 -1.40 2.24 14.31
C CYS A 107 -0.79 1.58 13.06
N CYS A 108 -0.83 0.25 12.96
CA CYS A 108 -0.18 -0.54 11.90
C CYS A 108 -0.45 -0.09 10.46
N VAL A 109 -1.58 0.57 10.19
CA VAL A 109 -2.02 0.93 8.83
C VAL A 109 -2.50 2.39 8.71
N VAL A 110 -2.50 3.15 9.80
CA VAL A 110 -3.02 4.53 9.81
C VAL A 110 -1.88 5.52 9.88
N ALA A 111 -1.68 6.24 8.79
CA ALA A 111 -0.71 7.31 8.65
C ALA A 111 -1.35 8.67 8.94
N GLN A 112 -0.69 9.49 9.74
CA GLN A 112 -1.09 10.88 10.03
C GLN A 112 0.05 11.82 9.72
N LEU A 113 -0.26 12.93 9.03
CA LEU A 113 0.72 13.99 8.78
C LEU A 113 1.19 14.61 10.08
N VAL A 114 2.49 14.82 10.22
CA VAL A 114 3.07 15.53 11.35
C VAL A 114 3.09 17.03 11.06
N GLU A 115 2.47 17.82 11.94
CA GLU A 115 2.59 19.28 11.94
C GLU A 115 3.81 19.69 12.75
N ALA A 116 4.87 20.08 12.05
CA ALA A 116 6.17 20.46 12.60
C ALA A 116 6.89 21.47 11.70
N GLU A 117 7.87 22.18 12.26
CA GLU A 117 8.88 22.86 11.46
C GLU A 117 9.83 21.84 10.83
N ILE A 118 9.91 21.80 9.50
CA ILE A 118 10.71 20.82 8.75
C ILE A 118 11.62 21.54 7.76
N THR A 119 12.92 21.23 7.80
CA THR A 119 13.87 21.64 6.76
C THR A 119 14.30 20.43 5.93
N TRP A 120 14.02 20.48 4.63
CA TRP A 120 14.30 19.39 3.69
C TRP A 120 15.68 19.50 3.04
N ARG A 121 16.33 18.36 2.82
CA ARG A 121 17.64 18.26 2.14
C ARG A 121 17.68 17.02 1.25
N VAL A 122 18.33 17.13 0.08
CA VAL A 122 18.57 16.03 -0.86
C VAL A 122 20.07 15.87 -1.13
N HIS A 123 20.55 14.63 -1.21
CA HIS A 123 21.93 14.28 -1.56
C HIS A 123 21.97 13.08 -2.53
N PRO A 124 22.80 13.12 -3.58
CA PRO A 124 23.57 14.28 -4.05
C PRO A 124 22.67 15.41 -4.55
N GLN A 125 23.22 16.62 -4.69
CA GLN A 125 22.50 17.77 -5.28
C GLN A 125 22.63 17.83 -6.81
N GLU A 126 23.47 16.97 -7.40
CA GLU A 126 23.60 16.85 -8.85
C GLU A 126 22.48 15.95 -9.37
N GLY A 127 21.65 16.45 -10.30
CA GLY A 127 20.54 15.70 -10.90
C GLY A 127 19.21 15.80 -10.14
N ALA A 128 19.17 16.47 -8.99
CA ALA A 128 17.92 16.78 -8.30
C ALA A 128 18.05 18.00 -7.39
N SER A 129 16.94 18.69 -7.17
CA SER A 129 16.83 19.79 -6.22
C SER A 129 15.60 19.63 -5.34
N ILE A 130 15.68 20.05 -4.07
CA ILE A 130 14.54 20.05 -3.16
C ILE A 130 14.35 21.44 -2.57
N ASP A 131 13.11 21.93 -2.56
CA ASP A 131 12.78 23.15 -1.84
C ASP A 131 12.83 22.89 -0.32
N PRO A 132 13.71 23.58 0.43
CA PRO A 132 13.96 23.27 1.83
C PRO A 132 12.76 23.53 2.74
N SER A 133 11.83 24.39 2.34
CA SER A 133 10.67 24.77 3.15
C SER A 133 9.44 23.91 2.91
N SER A 134 9.26 23.45 1.67
CA SER A 134 8.02 22.83 1.21
C SER A 134 8.17 21.35 0.87
N GLY A 135 9.41 20.83 0.83
CA GLY A 135 9.70 19.43 0.55
C GLY A 135 9.46 19.01 -0.90
N LEU A 136 9.30 19.96 -1.82
CA LEU A 136 9.13 19.66 -3.24
C LEU A 136 10.48 19.27 -3.86
N LEU A 137 10.67 17.99 -4.11
CA LEU A 137 11.79 17.46 -4.89
C LEU A 137 11.47 17.56 -6.37
N LYS A 138 12.46 17.94 -7.18
CA LYS A 138 12.44 17.91 -8.64
C LYS A 138 13.67 17.15 -9.13
N VAL A 139 13.45 16.11 -9.93
CA VAL A 139 14.52 15.37 -10.61
C VAL A 139 14.80 16.06 -11.94
N ASP A 140 16.07 16.34 -12.23
CA ASP A 140 16.43 17.00 -13.48
C ASP A 140 16.10 16.08 -14.68
N PRO A 141 15.61 16.62 -15.82
CA PRO A 141 15.32 15.82 -17.00
C PRO A 141 16.52 15.06 -17.60
N ALA A 142 17.75 15.46 -17.25
CA ALA A 142 18.98 14.83 -17.72
C ALA A 142 19.51 13.75 -16.75
N THR A 143 18.85 13.54 -15.62
CA THR A 143 19.30 12.56 -14.62
C THR A 143 19.21 11.15 -15.17
N SER A 144 20.26 10.38 -14.97
CA SER A 144 20.38 9.04 -15.53
C SER A 144 19.57 8.01 -14.75
N HIS A 145 19.09 6.99 -15.45
CA HIS A 145 18.55 5.77 -14.83
C HIS A 145 19.51 5.21 -13.76
N GLY A 146 18.96 4.73 -12.65
CA GLY A 146 19.70 4.16 -11.53
C GLY A 146 20.33 5.19 -10.59
N SER A 147 20.14 6.49 -10.84
CA SER A 147 20.57 7.53 -9.88
C SER A 147 19.76 7.41 -8.60
N VAL A 148 20.41 7.49 -7.44
CA VAL A 148 19.76 7.39 -6.12
C VAL A 148 19.95 8.68 -5.35
N PHE A 149 18.84 9.23 -4.85
CA PHE A 149 18.81 10.43 -4.02
C PHE A 149 18.34 10.10 -2.61
N LYS A 150 19.16 10.42 -1.62
CA LYS A 150 18.76 10.43 -0.22
C LYS A 150 18.06 11.75 0.11
N VAL A 151 16.78 11.67 0.47
CA VAL A 151 15.97 12.78 0.95
C VAL A 151 15.86 12.69 2.47
N SER A 152 16.12 13.79 3.17
CA SER A 152 16.08 13.86 4.62
C SER A 152 15.25 15.05 5.10
N ALA A 153 14.51 14.83 6.19
CA ALA A 153 13.73 15.85 6.87
C ALA A 153 14.37 16.15 8.22
N ASP A 154 14.77 17.40 8.44
CA ASP A 154 15.21 17.90 9.74
C ASP A 154 13.98 18.44 10.47
N VAL A 155 13.46 17.67 11.43
CA VAL A 155 12.20 17.97 12.14
C VAL A 155 12.52 18.67 13.45
N GLU A 156 11.93 19.84 13.66
CA GLU A 156 12.05 20.65 14.90
C GLU A 156 13.49 20.87 15.33
N ASN A 157 14.33 21.37 14.40
CA ASN A 157 15.74 21.67 14.63
C ASN A 157 16.55 20.45 15.14
N GLY A 158 16.31 19.29 14.53
CA GLY A 158 17.05 18.07 14.75
C GLY A 158 16.48 17.14 15.82
N ALA A 159 15.26 17.38 16.29
CA ALA A 159 14.57 16.48 17.21
C ALA A 159 14.39 15.08 16.59
N TYR A 160 14.03 15.02 15.31
CA TYR A 160 14.10 13.82 14.47
C TYR A 160 14.70 14.13 13.11
N ASN A 161 15.34 13.13 12.50
CA ASN A 161 16.00 13.27 11.19
C ASN A 161 15.68 12.09 10.25
N PRO A 162 14.39 11.77 10.00
CA PRO A 162 14.05 10.65 9.14
C PRO A 162 14.53 10.91 7.70
N SER A 163 14.87 9.84 7.01
CA SER A 163 15.34 9.89 5.63
C SER A 163 14.86 8.71 4.83
N THR A 164 14.77 8.90 3.52
CA THR A 164 14.40 7.89 2.54
C THR A 164 15.30 8.01 1.31
N GLU A 165 15.28 7.00 0.45
CA GLU A 165 15.96 7.02 -0.84
C GLU A 165 14.92 7.01 -1.97
N VAL A 166 15.22 7.76 -3.03
CA VAL A 166 14.47 7.74 -4.28
C VAL A 166 15.40 7.32 -5.41
N THR A 167 15.03 6.24 -6.08
CA THR A 167 15.70 5.78 -7.29
C THR A 167 15.05 6.40 -8.53
N VAL A 168 15.88 6.93 -9.42
CA VAL A 168 15.46 7.40 -10.73
C VAL A 168 15.41 6.22 -11.69
N ILE A 169 14.27 6.00 -12.32
CA ILE A 169 14.07 4.97 -13.34
C ILE A 169 13.61 5.59 -14.66
N THR A 170 13.76 4.82 -15.72
CA THR A 170 13.25 5.15 -17.06
C THR A 170 12.48 3.92 -17.52
N ARG A 171 11.37 4.13 -18.22
CA ARG A 171 10.49 3.02 -18.65
C ARG A 171 11.17 2.13 -19.69
N GLU A 172 12.13 2.67 -20.42
CA GLU A 172 12.95 1.93 -21.38
C GLU A 172 13.85 0.89 -20.69
N GLU A 173 14.41 1.22 -19.52
CA GLU A 173 15.36 0.37 -18.80
C GLU A 173 14.66 -0.53 -17.77
N ASN A 174 13.59 -0.03 -17.13
CA ASN A 174 12.78 -0.83 -16.23
C ASN A 174 11.29 -0.44 -16.32
N PRO A 175 10.53 -1.08 -17.23
CA PRO A 175 9.13 -0.76 -17.43
C PRO A 175 8.22 -1.27 -16.30
N LEU A 176 8.68 -2.22 -15.50
CA LEU A 176 7.85 -2.93 -14.51
C LEU A 176 7.65 -2.16 -13.22
N VAL A 177 8.55 -1.23 -12.85
CA VAL A 177 8.46 -0.49 -11.57
C VAL A 177 7.08 0.17 -11.42
N GLY A 178 6.44 -0.13 -10.29
CA GLY A 178 5.13 0.38 -9.92
C GLY A 178 4.21 -0.68 -9.32
N SER A 179 3.04 -0.21 -8.93
CA SER A 179 1.92 -1.01 -8.45
C SER A 179 0.93 -1.28 -9.58
N TRP A 180 0.51 -2.54 -9.64
CA TRP A 180 -0.28 -3.13 -10.70
C TRP A 180 -1.45 -3.90 -10.09
N ARG A 181 -2.60 -3.86 -10.74
CA ARG A 181 -3.79 -4.61 -10.34
C ARG A 181 -4.26 -5.50 -11.47
N GLU A 182 -4.54 -6.77 -11.20
CA GLU A 182 -4.99 -7.67 -12.25
C GLU A 182 -6.37 -7.25 -12.77
N GLY A 183 -6.48 -7.17 -14.11
CA GLY A 183 -7.68 -6.73 -14.81
C GLY A 183 -8.60 -7.89 -15.25
N ASP A 184 -8.03 -9.06 -15.52
CA ASP A 184 -8.74 -10.15 -16.18
C ASP A 184 -9.37 -11.14 -15.19
N THR A 185 -8.53 -11.89 -14.46
CA THR A 185 -8.99 -12.98 -13.59
C THR A 185 -9.26 -12.52 -12.16
N GLY A 186 -8.55 -11.47 -11.71
CA GLY A 186 -8.58 -10.99 -10.33
C GLY A 186 -7.96 -11.95 -9.31
N ASN A 187 -7.13 -12.89 -9.78
CA ASN A 187 -6.40 -13.82 -8.93
C ASN A 187 -5.36 -13.09 -8.08
N VAL A 188 -4.65 -12.11 -8.65
CA VAL A 188 -3.68 -11.26 -7.97
C VAL A 188 -4.34 -9.91 -7.68
N GLY A 189 -4.52 -9.61 -6.38
CA GLY A 189 -5.08 -8.35 -5.91
C GLY A 189 -4.17 -7.16 -6.19
N GLU A 190 -2.87 -7.30 -5.92
CA GLU A 190 -1.85 -6.33 -6.29
C GLU A 190 -0.52 -7.04 -6.59
N LEU A 191 0.18 -6.54 -7.60
CA LEU A 191 1.56 -6.86 -7.90
C LEU A 191 2.37 -5.56 -7.82
N LEU A 192 3.45 -5.57 -7.06
CA LEU A 192 4.34 -4.44 -6.86
C LEU A 192 5.73 -4.83 -7.36
N PHE A 193 6.33 -3.97 -8.19
CA PHE A 193 7.74 -4.03 -8.53
C PHE A 193 8.44 -2.75 -8.05
N THR A 194 9.57 -2.92 -7.38
CA THR A 194 10.39 -1.82 -6.86
C THR A 194 11.63 -1.60 -7.74
N ALA A 195 12.23 -0.42 -7.64
CA ALA A 195 13.40 -0.06 -8.44
C ALA A 195 14.69 -0.81 -8.04
N ASP A 196 14.74 -1.39 -6.84
CA ASP A 196 15.86 -2.18 -6.32
C ASP A 196 15.76 -3.68 -6.68
N GLY A 197 14.85 -4.05 -7.59
CA GLY A 197 14.76 -5.42 -8.11
C GLY A 197 13.94 -6.37 -7.23
N GLN A 198 13.10 -5.85 -6.33
CA GLN A 198 12.18 -6.66 -5.55
C GLN A 198 10.77 -6.63 -6.14
N TYR A 199 10.01 -7.70 -5.90
CA TYR A 199 8.59 -7.74 -6.18
C TYR A 199 7.80 -8.33 -5.03
N ALA A 200 6.52 -7.95 -4.98
CA ALA A 200 5.58 -8.48 -4.02
C ALA A 200 4.22 -8.71 -4.67
N ALA A 201 3.55 -9.78 -4.29
CA ALA A 201 2.18 -10.05 -4.70
C ALA A 201 1.26 -10.22 -3.49
N THR A 202 0.02 -9.78 -3.65
CA THR A 202 -1.07 -9.96 -2.69
C THR A 202 -2.26 -10.59 -3.40
N TRP A 203 -2.85 -11.64 -2.83
CA TRP A 203 -4.09 -12.26 -3.31
C TRP A 203 -5.31 -11.68 -2.60
N THR A 204 -5.16 -11.26 -1.34
CA THR A 204 -6.25 -10.68 -0.55
C THR A 204 -5.98 -9.20 -0.24
N MET A 205 -6.97 -8.34 -0.48
CA MET A 205 -6.81 -6.88 -0.39
C MET A 205 -6.84 -6.30 1.03
N LEU A 206 -7.13 -7.09 2.05
CA LEU A 206 -7.28 -6.59 3.40
C LEU A 206 -5.97 -6.81 4.16
N GLU A 207 -5.39 -5.70 4.62
CA GLU A 207 -4.15 -5.57 5.42
C GLU A 207 -2.86 -5.40 4.58
N ASP A 208 -1.86 -4.69 5.11
CA ASP A 208 -0.54 -4.41 4.49
C ASP A 208 0.35 -5.65 4.38
N TYR A 209 -0.25 -6.81 4.12
CA TYR A 209 0.45 -8.07 4.06
C TYR A 209 0.81 -8.44 2.63
N MET A 210 2.06 -8.86 2.48
CA MET A 210 2.60 -9.47 1.27
C MET A 210 2.39 -10.97 1.40
N ASP A 211 1.78 -11.58 0.40
CA ASP A 211 1.54 -13.02 0.41
C ASP A 211 2.68 -13.79 -0.27
N LEU A 212 3.32 -13.17 -1.27
CA LEU A 212 4.50 -13.66 -1.97
C LEU A 212 5.50 -12.51 -2.14
N PHE A 213 6.77 -12.82 -1.95
CA PHE A 213 7.86 -11.87 -2.06
C PHE A 213 9.11 -12.53 -2.67
N GLY A 214 9.86 -11.72 -3.42
CA GLY A 214 11.20 -12.06 -3.84
C GLY A 214 11.81 -11.01 -4.75
N THR A 215 12.68 -11.46 -5.65
CA THR A 215 13.42 -10.59 -6.57
C THR A 215 13.02 -10.82 -8.02
N TYR A 216 13.24 -9.84 -8.89
CA TYR A 216 12.97 -9.99 -10.31
C TYR A 216 14.15 -9.54 -11.16
N GLU A 217 14.31 -10.23 -12.28
CA GLU A 217 15.26 -9.89 -13.34
C GLU A 217 14.51 -9.74 -14.65
N LEU A 218 15.02 -8.86 -15.52
CA LEU A 218 14.41 -8.51 -16.78
C LEU A 218 15.44 -8.40 -17.90
N ASP A 219 15.06 -8.87 -19.08
CA ASP A 219 15.77 -8.60 -20.34
C ASP A 219 14.87 -7.67 -21.17
N THR A 220 15.23 -6.38 -21.24
CA THR A 220 14.50 -5.38 -22.03
C THR A 220 14.62 -5.59 -23.53
N THR A 221 15.61 -6.35 -24.00
CA THR A 221 15.80 -6.65 -25.43
C THR A 221 14.87 -7.74 -25.90
N THR A 222 14.68 -8.80 -25.10
CA THR A 222 13.84 -9.94 -25.47
C THR A 222 12.45 -9.89 -24.85
N GLY A 223 12.22 -9.04 -23.85
CA GLY A 223 11.01 -9.03 -23.03
C GLY A 223 10.93 -10.24 -22.10
N ALA A 224 12.06 -10.86 -21.73
CA ALA A 224 12.07 -11.97 -20.76
C ALA A 224 12.01 -11.42 -19.34
N VAL A 225 11.34 -12.15 -18.44
CA VAL A 225 11.27 -11.83 -17.01
C VAL A 225 11.41 -13.10 -16.19
N GLU A 226 12.12 -12.98 -15.07
CA GLU A 226 12.25 -14.01 -14.05
C GLU A 226 11.91 -13.45 -12.68
N LEU A 227 10.88 -14.01 -12.04
CA LEU A 227 10.45 -13.73 -10.68
C LEU A 227 11.01 -14.81 -9.77
N ASN A 228 12.07 -14.49 -9.06
CA ASN A 228 12.72 -15.39 -8.12
C ASN A 228 11.95 -15.41 -6.81
N TYR A 229 11.43 -16.59 -6.45
CA TYR A 229 10.77 -16.83 -5.18
C TYR A 229 11.77 -16.77 -4.03
N GLU A 230 11.50 -15.95 -3.01
CA GLU A 230 12.26 -15.98 -1.76
C GLU A 230 11.41 -16.53 -0.61
N TRP A 231 10.19 -16.02 -0.45
CA TRP A 231 9.31 -16.37 0.66
C TRP A 231 7.83 -16.14 0.34
N ASP A 232 6.97 -16.97 0.93
CA ASP A 232 5.52 -16.80 0.97
C ASP A 232 4.95 -16.85 2.40
N ARG A 233 3.86 -16.11 2.59
CA ARG A 233 3.05 -16.18 3.82
C ARG A 233 2.10 -17.37 3.80
N ILE A 234 1.59 -17.67 2.61
CA ILE A 234 0.61 -18.74 2.34
C ILE A 234 1.24 -19.62 1.27
N GLU A 235 1.15 -20.94 1.42
CA GLU A 235 1.73 -21.90 0.47
C GLU A 235 1.30 -21.61 -0.98
N THR A 236 2.25 -21.18 -1.80
CA THR A 236 2.05 -20.77 -3.21
C THR A 236 2.28 -21.93 -4.18
N ALA A 237 1.64 -23.08 -3.93
CA ALA A 237 1.82 -24.25 -4.79
C ALA A 237 1.55 -23.94 -6.28
N GLY A 238 2.50 -24.30 -7.14
CA GLY A 238 2.40 -24.09 -8.59
C GLY A 238 2.96 -22.75 -9.08
N PHE A 239 3.62 -21.96 -8.23
CA PHE A 239 4.34 -20.77 -8.67
C PHE A 239 5.42 -21.12 -9.72
N SER A 240 5.43 -20.37 -10.81
CA SER A 240 6.47 -20.40 -11.84
C SER A 240 6.77 -18.98 -12.24
N GLY A 241 7.96 -18.50 -11.89
CA GLY A 241 8.37 -17.11 -12.09
C GLY A 241 9.04 -16.81 -13.42
N THR A 242 9.24 -17.78 -14.31
CA THR A 242 9.93 -17.55 -15.59
C THR A 242 8.93 -17.35 -16.71
N GLY A 243 9.08 -16.26 -17.49
CA GLY A 243 8.17 -15.94 -18.57
C GLY A 243 8.62 -14.76 -19.41
N SER A 244 7.66 -14.12 -20.06
CA SER A 244 7.85 -12.88 -20.80
C SER A 244 6.90 -11.79 -20.31
N TYR A 245 7.30 -10.54 -20.54
CA TYR A 245 6.48 -9.38 -20.27
C TYR A 245 6.32 -8.51 -21.52
N ARG A 246 5.23 -7.73 -21.55
CA ARG A 246 5.10 -6.59 -22.45
C ARG A 246 4.29 -5.49 -21.78
N ILE A 247 4.59 -4.25 -22.13
CA ILE A 247 3.73 -3.10 -21.87
C ILE A 247 2.94 -2.82 -23.15
N GLU A 248 1.63 -2.81 -23.03
CA GLU A 248 0.71 -2.53 -24.15
C GLU A 248 0.53 -1.02 -24.36
N ASP A 249 -0.05 -0.63 -25.49
CA ASP A 249 -0.27 0.79 -25.84
C ASP A 249 -1.17 1.53 -24.83
N ASP A 250 -2.02 0.81 -24.09
CA ASP A 250 -2.87 1.37 -23.03
C ASP A 250 -2.18 1.46 -21.66
N GLY A 251 -0.88 1.14 -21.60
CA GLY A 251 -0.06 1.14 -20.38
C GLY A 251 -0.26 -0.08 -19.48
N SER A 252 -1.05 -1.08 -19.90
CA SER A 252 -1.19 -2.32 -19.16
C SER A 252 0.06 -3.21 -19.28
N LEU A 253 0.35 -3.93 -18.20
CA LEU A 253 1.40 -4.95 -18.15
C LEU A 253 0.78 -6.31 -18.46
N VAL A 254 1.33 -7.03 -19.43
CA VAL A 254 1.00 -8.44 -19.66
C VAL A 254 2.20 -9.30 -19.27
N LEU A 255 1.98 -10.28 -18.40
CA LEU A 255 2.93 -11.34 -18.06
C LEU A 255 2.44 -12.66 -18.68
N GLU A 256 3.32 -13.36 -19.38
CA GLU A 256 3.03 -14.65 -20.04
C GLU A 256 4.02 -15.72 -19.59
N GLY A 257 3.53 -16.92 -19.29
CA GLY A 257 4.33 -18.02 -18.72
C GLY A 257 4.58 -17.89 -17.20
N ILE A 258 4.12 -16.80 -16.58
CA ILE A 258 4.23 -16.57 -15.14
C ILE A 258 3.01 -17.14 -14.44
N CYS A 259 3.16 -18.24 -13.71
CA CYS A 259 2.07 -18.81 -12.94
C CYS A 259 2.14 -18.25 -11.50
N SER A 260 1.13 -17.50 -11.08
CA SER A 260 1.14 -16.89 -9.74
C SER A 260 1.04 -17.91 -8.59
N GLY A 261 0.36 -19.05 -8.81
CA GLY A 261 -0.07 -19.90 -7.70
C GLY A 261 -1.14 -19.21 -6.83
N GLY A 262 -1.30 -19.65 -5.57
CA GLY A 262 -2.14 -18.99 -4.56
C GLY A 262 -2.93 -19.91 -3.62
N PRO A 263 -3.69 -19.35 -2.65
CA PRO A 263 -4.36 -20.09 -1.56
C PRO A 263 -5.37 -21.15 -2.03
N ASP A 264 -5.87 -21.03 -3.26
CA ASP A 264 -6.80 -21.94 -3.91
C ASP A 264 -6.23 -22.39 -5.28
N SER A 265 -5.01 -22.91 -5.34
CA SER A 265 -4.35 -23.42 -6.59
C SER A 265 -5.08 -24.58 -7.32
N LYS A 266 -6.38 -24.75 -7.09
CA LYS A 266 -7.35 -25.51 -7.91
C LYS A 266 -7.39 -25.09 -9.39
N LEU A 267 -6.69 -24.03 -9.78
CA LEU A 267 -6.57 -23.64 -11.19
C LEU A 267 -5.64 -24.56 -12.00
N GLY A 268 -4.84 -25.42 -11.37
CA GLY A 268 -4.03 -26.42 -12.09
C GLY A 268 -2.93 -25.80 -12.96
N THR A 269 -2.33 -26.62 -13.83
CA THR A 269 -1.29 -26.21 -14.79
C THR A 269 -1.91 -25.98 -16.17
N GLY A 270 -1.90 -24.74 -16.67
CA GLY A 270 -2.44 -24.37 -17.99
C GLY A 270 -2.19 -22.88 -18.34
N GLU A 271 -2.24 -22.53 -19.64
CA GLU A 271 -1.91 -21.17 -20.15
C GLU A 271 -2.77 -20.04 -19.55
N GLU A 272 -4.05 -20.28 -19.27
CA GLU A 272 -4.97 -19.29 -18.66
C GLU A 272 -4.60 -18.93 -17.21
N VAL A 273 -3.80 -19.76 -16.53
CA VAL A 273 -3.35 -19.54 -15.15
C VAL A 273 -2.00 -18.84 -15.11
N CYS A 274 -1.28 -18.86 -16.23
CA CYS A 274 0.08 -18.35 -16.33
C CYS A 274 0.20 -17.14 -17.26
N THR A 275 -0.95 -16.55 -17.61
CA THR A 275 -1.04 -15.33 -18.40
C THR A 275 -1.88 -14.32 -17.64
N HIS A 276 -1.30 -13.17 -17.35
CA HIS A 276 -1.91 -12.15 -16.50
C HIS A 276 -1.84 -10.81 -17.21
N ARG A 277 -2.96 -10.09 -17.23
CA ARG A 277 -3.02 -8.68 -17.61
C ARG A 277 -3.24 -7.83 -16.37
N PHE A 278 -2.36 -6.87 -16.15
CA PHE A 278 -2.45 -5.91 -15.08
C PHE A 278 -2.63 -4.50 -15.60
N LEU A 279 -3.47 -3.74 -14.91
CA LEU A 279 -3.62 -2.31 -15.11
C LEU A 279 -2.73 -1.56 -14.12
N PRO A 280 -2.08 -0.46 -14.53
CA PRO A 280 -1.38 0.40 -13.59
C PRO A 280 -2.36 0.93 -12.56
N ARG A 281 -1.95 0.92 -11.30
CA ARG A 281 -2.80 1.43 -10.23
C ARG A 281 -3.00 2.94 -10.38
N SER A 282 -4.27 3.36 -10.34
CA SER A 282 -4.72 4.76 -10.33
C SER A 282 -4.89 5.31 -8.92
#